data_AF-A0A946HTK8-F1
#
_entry.id   AF-A0A946HTK8-F1
#
_cell.length_a   1.000
_cell.length_b   1.000
_cell.length_c   1.000
_cell.angle_alpha   90.00
_cell.angle_beta   90.00
_cell.angle_gamma   90.00
#
_symmetry.space_group_name_H-M   'P 1'
#
loop_
_entity.id
_entity.type
_entity.pdbx_description
1 polymer ?
#
loop_
_entity_poly.entity_id
_entity_poly.type
_entity_poly.pdbx_seq_one_letter_code
_entity_poly.pdbx_strand_id
1 'polypeptide(L)' 'MFRSEDHPEAKTGEKFIGNMPFSMYDNLEYQSKRTGFIAYDRNDAELPKSKGLFPVFVSIEEYEKKQEETTND' A
#
# COMPACT_ATOMS: atom_id res chain seq x y z
N MET A 1 11.63 15.19 -3.29
CA MET A 1 10.21 14.86 -3.46
C MET A 1 10.14 13.36 -3.62
N PHE A 2 9.69 12.65 -2.58
CA PHE A 2 9.37 11.24 -2.73
C PHE A 2 8.19 11.18 -3.69
N ARG A 3 8.30 10.39 -4.76
CA ARG A 3 7.12 10.13 -5.59
C ARG A 3 6.11 9.47 -4.67
N SER A 4 4.83 9.82 -4.80
CA SER A 4 3.71 9.20 -4.05
C SER A 4 3.63 7.67 -4.20
N GLU A 5 4.47 7.09 -5.05
CA GLU A 5 4.63 5.67 -5.32
C GLU A 5 5.69 4.99 -4.44
N ASP A 6 6.55 5.76 -3.77
CA ASP A 6 7.69 5.30 -2.97
C ASP A 6 7.49 5.72 -1.51
N HIS A 7 6.63 5.00 -0.78
CA HIS A 7 6.57 5.16 0.68
C HIS A 7 7.96 4.87 1.27
N PRO A 8 8.44 5.61 2.29
CA PRO A 8 9.75 5.40 2.89
C PRO A 8 9.97 4.00 3.50
N GLU A 9 8.89 3.23 3.66
CA GLU A 9 8.91 1.86 4.20
C GLU A 9 8.72 0.79 3.13
N ALA A 10 8.59 1.17 1.85
CA ALA A 10 8.49 0.23 0.74
C ALA A 10 9.85 -0.48 0.55
N LYS A 11 9.83 -1.80 0.39
CA LYS A 11 11.03 -2.59 0.09
C LYS A 11 11.16 -2.83 -1.41
N THR A 12 12.35 -3.23 -1.85
CA THR A 12 12.58 -3.69 -3.22
C THR A 12 11.60 -4.82 -3.57
N GLY A 13 10.86 -4.66 -4.66
CA GLY A 13 9.84 -5.61 -5.11
C GLY A 13 8.44 -5.36 -4.53
N GLU A 14 8.25 -4.33 -3.69
CA GLU A 14 6.95 -3.96 -3.15
C GLU A 14 6.41 -2.67 -3.78
N LYS A 15 5.09 -2.60 -3.95
CA LYS A 15 4.35 -1.41 -4.35
C LYS A 15 3.49 -0.93 -3.19
N PHE A 16 3.56 0.36 -2.87
CA PHE A 16 2.61 1.00 -1.97
C PHE A 16 1.27 1.17 -2.67
N ILE A 17 0.19 0.62 -2.08
CA ILE A 17 -1.16 0.68 -2.65
C ILE A 17 -2.11 1.60 -1.86
N GLY A 18 -1.66 2.14 -0.73
CA GLY A 18 -2.41 3.11 0.04
C GLY A 18 -2.38 2.87 1.56
N ASN A 19 -2.90 3.85 2.29
CA ASN A 19 -3.15 3.74 3.72
C ASN A 19 -4.56 3.22 3.94
N MET A 20 -4.71 2.14 4.71
CA MET A 20 -6.01 1.55 4.97
C MET A 20 -6.11 0.95 6.38
N PRO A 21 -7.32 0.80 6.94
CA PRO A 21 -7.50 0.12 8.21
C PRO A 21 -7.18 -1.38 8.07
N PHE A 22 -6.82 -2.01 9.20
CA PHE A 22 -6.48 -3.43 9.24
C PHE A 22 -7.61 -4.34 8.72
N SER A 23 -8.88 -3.93 8.92
CA SER A 23 -10.04 -4.63 8.37
C SER A 23 -10.07 -4.67 6.84
N MET A 24 -9.61 -3.62 6.16
CA MET A 24 -9.48 -3.62 4.70
C MET A 24 -8.27 -4.44 4.25
N TYR A 25 -7.18 -4.38 5.01
CA TYR A 25 -5.97 -5.17 4.75
C TYR A 25 -6.27 -6.67 4.69
N ASP A 26 -7.04 -7.21 5.63
CA ASP A 26 -7.38 -8.64 5.64
C ASP A 26 -8.21 -9.05 4.41
N ASN A 27 -9.09 -8.16 3.92
CA ASN A 27 -9.94 -8.39 2.76
C ASN A 27 -9.23 -8.23 1.41
N LEU A 28 -7.97 -7.76 1.39
CA LEU A 28 -7.21 -7.68 0.15
C LEU A 28 -6.97 -9.08 -0.42
N GLU A 29 -7.30 -9.27 -1.70
CA GLU A 29 -7.09 -10.53 -2.41
C GLU A 29 -5.64 -10.75 -2.86
N TYR A 30 -4.70 -9.90 -2.43
CA TYR A 30 -3.28 -10.07 -2.68
C TYR A 30 -2.69 -11.13 -1.74
N GLN A 31 -1.98 -12.10 -2.30
CA GLN A 31 -1.27 -13.15 -1.58
C GLN A 31 -0.06 -12.57 -0.84
N SER A 32 0.70 -11.71 -1.50
CA SER A 32 1.87 -11.05 -0.93
C SER A 32 1.51 -9.63 -0.52
N LYS A 33 1.06 -9.46 0.73
CA LYS A 33 0.74 -8.16 1.33
C LYS A 33 1.45 -7.97 2.68
N ARG A 34 1.79 -6.72 3.00
CA ARG A 34 2.45 -6.31 4.24
C ARG A 34 1.99 -4.92 4.67
N THR A 35 1.86 -4.71 5.98
CA THR A 35 1.66 -3.36 6.56
C THR A 35 2.99 -2.71 6.96
N GLY A 36 3.09 -1.39 6.85
CA GLY A 36 4.14 -0.59 7.51
C GLY A 36 3.66 0.01 8.83
N PHE A 37 4.45 0.93 9.38
CA PHE A 37 4.27 1.49 10.72
C PHE A 37 3.70 2.92 10.71
N ILE A 38 4.07 3.75 9.74
CA ILE A 38 3.74 5.18 9.70
C ILE A 38 2.96 5.46 8.42
N ALA A 39 1.70 5.86 8.54
CA ALA A 39 0.93 6.34 7.40
C ALA A 39 1.21 7.83 7.17
N TYR A 40 1.38 8.24 5.91
CA TYR A 40 1.57 9.63 5.52
C TYR A 40 0.39 10.16 4.73
N ASP A 41 0.10 11.46 4.83
CA ASP A 41 -0.86 12.14 3.98
C ASP A 41 -0.26 12.54 2.62
N ARG A 42 -1.04 13.23 1.79
CA ARG A 42 -0.59 13.68 0.45
C ARG A 42 0.47 14.79 0.49
N ASN A 43 0.73 15.37 1.66
CA ASN A 43 1.72 16.42 1.88
C ASN A 43 2.97 15.85 2.59
N ASP A 44 3.14 14.51 2.59
CA ASP A 44 4.19 13.79 3.32
C ASP A 44 4.15 14.01 4.85
N ALA A 45 3.01 14.42 5.41
CA ALA A 45 2.83 14.58 6.84
C ALA A 45 2.36 13.28 7.50
N GLU A 46 2.98 12.92 8.63
CA GLU A 46 2.58 11.75 9.40
C GLU A 46 1.12 11.85 9.86
N LEU A 47 0.35 10.81 9.58
CA LEU A 47 -1.01 10.68 10.07
C LEU A 47 -1.01 10.15 11.50
N PRO A 48 -1.88 10.69 12.38
CA PRO A 48 -1.95 10.25 13.76
C PRO A 48 -2.42 8.80 13.85
N LYS A 49 -1.76 8.00 14.69
CA LYS A 49 -2.07 6.57 14.92
C LYS A 49 -3.52 6.32 15.35
N SER A 50 -4.18 7.32 15.95
CA SER A 50 -5.60 7.25 16.32
C SER A 50 -6.54 7.07 15.13
N LYS A 51 -6.10 7.36 13.90
CA LYS A 51 -6.86 7.06 12.68
C LYS A 51 -6.90 5.56 12.35
N GLY A 52 -6.03 4.74 12.98
CA GLY A 52 -5.98 3.30 12.74
C GLY A 52 -5.65 2.93 11.29
N LEU A 53 -4.94 3.80 10.58
CA LEU A 53 -4.53 3.59 9.19
C LEU A 53 -3.11 3.07 9.15
N PHE A 54 -2.90 2.05 8.33
CA PHE A 54 -1.59 1.44 8.10
C PHE A 54 -1.26 1.55 6.62
N PRO A 55 -0.02 1.92 6.26
CA PRO A 55 0.40 1.85 4.87
C PRO A 55 0.49 0.38 4.45
N VAL A 56 -0.04 0.06 3.28
CA VAL A 56 -0.07 -1.30 2.76
C VAL A 56 0.79 -1.41 1.51
N PHE A 57 1.60 -2.46 1.52
CA PHE A 57 2.53 -2.85 0.49
C PHE A 57 2.12 -4.20 -0.08
N VAL A 58 2.22 -4.36 -1.39
CA VAL A 58 2.00 -5.64 -2.07
C VAL A 58 3.16 -5.94 -3.01
N SER A 59 3.31 -7.19 -3.46
CA SER A 59 4.29 -7.52 -4.50
C SER A 59 4.00 -6.73 -5.79
N ILE A 60 5.04 -6.15 -6.40
CA ILE A 60 4.93 -5.48 -7.71
C ILE A 60 4.43 -6.48 -8.76
N GLU A 61 5.01 -7.68 -8.81
CA GLU A 61 4.63 -8.71 -9.80
C GLU A 61 3.14 -9.08 -9.68
N GLU A 62 2.65 -9.23 -8.45
CA GLU A 62 1.25 -9.55 -8.21
C GLU A 62 0.33 -8.36 -8.51
N TYR A 63 0.75 -7.15 -8.16
CA TYR A 63 0.02 -5.93 -8.45
C TYR A 63 -0.16 -5.74 -9.95
N GLU A 64 0.92 -5.80 -10.72
CA GLU A 64 0.90 -5.65 -12.18
C GLU A 64 0.00 -6.70 -12.83
N LYS A 65 0.16 -7.97 -12.46
CA LYS A 65 -0.68 -9.06 -12.98
C LYS A 65 -2.18 -8.80 -12.75
N LYS A 66 -2.57 -8.37 -11.54
CA LYS A 66 -3.98 -8.06 -11.25
C LYS A 66 -4.51 -6.84 -12.01
N GLN A 67 -3.67 -5.84 -12.26
CA GLN A 67 -4.06 -4.68 -13.08
C GLN A 67 -4.29 -5.09 -14.54
N GLU A 68 -3.47 -5.99 -15.08
CA GLU A 68 -3.66 -6.56 -16.41
C GLU A 68 -4.95 -7.39 -16.51
N GLU A 69 -5.27 -8.20 -15.50
CA GLU A 69 -6.52 -8.97 -15.43
C GLU A 69 -7.76 -8.07 -15.42
N THR A 70 -7.69 -6.93 -14.71
CA THR A 70 -8.83 -5.99 -14.58
C THR A 70 -9.06 -5.14 -15.84
N THR A 71 -8.03 -4.96 -16.70
CA THR A 71 -8.11 -4.11 -17.90
C THR A 71 -8.66 -4.86 -19.12
N ASN A 72 -8.75 -6.18 -19.06
CA ASN A 72 -9.20 -7.04 -20.16
C ASN A 72 -10.68 -7.49 -20.05
N ASP A 73 -11.48 -6.87 -19.16
CA ASP A 73 -12.93 -7.10 -19.02
C ASP A 73 -13.75 -5.95 -19.64
#